data_AF-A0A0B6Z919-F1
#
_entry.id   AF-A0A0B6Z919-F1
#
_cell.length_a   1.000
_cell.length_b   1.000
_cell.length_c   1.000
_cell.angle_alpha   90.00
_cell.angle_beta   90.00
_cell.angle_gamma   90.00
#
_symmetry.space_group_name_H-M   'P 1'
#
loop_
_entity.id
_entity.type
_entity.pdbx_description
1 polymer ?
#
loop_
_entity_poly.entity_id
_entity_poly.type
_entity_poly.pdbx_seq_one_letter_code
_entity_poly.pdbx_strand_id
1 'polypeptide(L)'
;IRLLSSEIEDVQEQAVWALGNIAGDSPECRDYVLGEGILVPLLNLLSKCATLSMTKNAVWCLSNLCRGKNPPPDFSKVSPALPV
;
A
#
# COMPACT_ATOMS: atom_id res chain seq x y z
N ILE A 1 -3.96 6.75 -6.12
CA ILE A 1 -4.74 6.09 -5.03
C ILE A 1 -6.19 5.82 -5.40
N ARG A 2 -6.93 6.75 -6.03
CA ARG A 2 -8.36 6.55 -6.39
C ARG A 2 -8.65 5.25 -7.17
N LEU A 3 -7.73 4.78 -8.00
CA LEU A 3 -7.91 3.52 -8.74
C LEU A 3 -7.93 2.25 -7.86
N LEU A 4 -7.54 2.34 -6.59
CA LEU A 4 -7.69 1.25 -5.62
C LEU A 4 -9.17 0.94 -5.32
N SER A 5 -10.09 1.86 -5.59
CA SER A 5 -11.54 1.65 -5.50
C SER A 5 -12.21 1.41 -6.85
N SER A 6 -11.44 1.06 -7.88
CA SER A 6 -12.00 0.68 -9.18
C SER A 6 -12.92 -0.53 -9.03
N GLU A 7 -14.01 -0.58 -9.78
CA GLU A 7 -14.89 -1.77 -9.84
C GLU A 7 -14.28 -2.90 -10.68
N ILE A 8 -13.22 -2.61 -11.44
CA ILE A 8 -12.48 -3.57 -12.26
C ILE A 8 -11.30 -4.10 -11.44
N GLU A 9 -11.33 -5.38 -11.08
CA GLU A 9 -10.32 -6.05 -10.23
C GLU A 9 -8.91 -5.93 -10.82
N ASP A 10 -8.74 -6.16 -12.13
CA ASP A 10 -7.45 -6.01 -12.81
C ASP A 10 -6.87 -4.60 -12.67
N VAL A 11 -7.71 -3.57 -12.71
CA VAL A 11 -7.29 -2.18 -12.52
C VAL A 11 -6.86 -1.93 -11.08
N GLN A 12 -7.58 -2.51 -10.10
CA GLN A 12 -7.16 -2.44 -8.70
C GLN A 12 -5.80 -3.11 -8.52
N GLU A 13 -5.59 -4.30 -9.12
CA GLU A 13 -4.38 -5.08 -8.93
C GLU A 13 -3.17 -4.37 -9.53
N GLN A 14 -3.32 -3.85 -10.75
CA GLN A 14 -2.28 -3.05 -11.40
C GLN A 14 -2.01 -1.75 -10.65
N ALA A 15 -3.04 -1.11 -10.06
CA ALA A 15 -2.85 0.07 -9.23
C ALA A 15 -2.06 -0.25 -7.95
N VAL A 16 -2.37 -1.36 -7.26
CA VAL A 16 -1.60 -1.83 -6.10
C VAL A 16 -0.15 -2.12 -6.50
N TRP A 17 0.05 -2.84 -7.61
CA TRP A 17 1.38 -3.21 -8.09
C TRP A 17 2.23 -1.97 -8.43
N ALA A 18 1.65 -1.02 -9.18
CA ALA A 18 2.32 0.24 -9.52
C ALA A 18 2.68 1.06 -8.27
N LEU A 19 1.76 1.21 -7.32
CA LEU A 19 2.01 1.95 -6.08
C LEU A 19 3.03 1.24 -5.18
N GLY A 20 3.03 -0.09 -5.15
CA GLY A 20 4.04 -0.88 -4.45
C GLY A 20 5.44 -0.73 -5.03
N ASN A 21 5.58 -0.62 -6.35
CA ASN A 21 6.87 -0.31 -6.99
C ASN A 21 7.35 1.09 -6.62
N ILE A 22 6.49 2.12 -6.72
CA ILE A 22 6.85 3.49 -6.33
C ILE A 22 7.27 3.55 -4.86
N ALA A 23 6.48 2.97 -3.95
CA ALA A 23 6.81 2.94 -2.53
C ALA A 23 8.09 2.13 -2.22
N GLY A 24 8.48 1.19 -3.10
CA GLY A 24 9.67 0.37 -2.97
C GLY A 24 10.96 1.03 -3.49
N ASP A 25 10.85 2.12 -4.27
CA ASP A 25 11.98 2.76 -4.95
C ASP A 25 12.90 3.52 -3.99
N SER A 26 12.33 4.39 -3.16
CA SER A 26 13.08 5.24 -2.22
C SER A 26 12.23 5.65 -1.01
N PRO A 27 12.85 6.06 0.11
CA PRO A 27 12.13 6.65 1.25
C PRO A 27 11.26 7.86 0.86
N GLU A 28 11.73 8.69 -0.06
CA GLU A 28 11.00 9.85 -0.56
C GLU A 28 9.74 9.45 -1.33
N CYS A 29 9.85 8.46 -2.23
CA CYS A 29 8.70 7.91 -2.95
C CYS A 29 7.71 7.20 -2.00
N ARG A 30 8.21 6.43 -1.03
CA ARG A 30 7.40 5.83 0.04
C ARG A 30 6.60 6.89 0.80
N ASP A 31 7.27 7.94 1.27
CA ASP A 31 6.66 8.98 2.10
C ASP A 31 5.67 9.83 1.30
N TYR A 32 5.92 10.02 0.00
CA TYR A 32 4.97 10.63 -0.92
C TYR A 32 3.70 9.79 -1.03
N VAL A 33 3.83 8.49 -1.31
CA VAL A 33 2.68 7.58 -1.45
C VAL A 33 1.90 7.46 -0.13
N LEU A 34 2.59 7.45 1.01
CA LEU A 34 1.97 7.53 2.35
C LEU A 34 1.24 8.87 2.56
N GLY A 35 1.85 9.99 2.16
CA GLY A 35 1.28 11.34 2.27
C GLY A 35 0.01 11.53 1.46
N GLU A 36 -0.11 10.85 0.32
CA GLU A 36 -1.32 10.84 -0.50
C GLU A 36 -2.47 10.01 0.12
N GLY A 37 -2.22 9.27 1.22
CA GLY A 37 -3.26 8.58 1.99
C GLY A 37 -3.57 7.17 1.51
N ILE A 38 -2.57 6.41 1.02
CA ILE A 38 -2.75 5.06 0.47
C ILE A 38 -3.23 4.04 1.52
N LEU A 39 -2.86 4.21 2.79
CA LEU A 39 -2.87 3.12 3.76
C LEU A 39 -4.28 2.57 4.00
N VAL A 40 -5.26 3.44 4.25
CA VAL A 40 -6.64 3.03 4.53
C VAL A 40 -7.27 2.31 3.33
N PRO A 41 -7.20 2.82 2.08
CA PRO A 41 -7.61 2.07 0.89
C PRO A 41 -6.95 0.70 0.75
N LEU A 42 -5.65 0.58 1.02
CA LEU A 42 -4.92 -0.68 0.91
C LEU A 42 -5.37 -1.70 1.98
N LEU A 43 -5.57 -1.27 3.22
CA LEU A 43 -6.11 -2.11 4.29
C LEU A 43 -7.55 -2.56 4.01
N ASN A 44 -8.37 -1.66 3.44
CA ASN A 44 -9.72 -2.01 2.99
C ASN A 44 -9.69 -3.08 1.89
N LEU A 45 -8.76 -2.99 0.94
CA LEU A 45 -8.55 -4.04 -0.06
C LEU A 45 -8.20 -5.36 0.62
N LEU A 46 -7.20 -5.38 1.51
CA LEU A 46 -6.80 -6.58 2.25
C LEU A 46 -7.95 -7.22 3.04
N SER A 47 -8.85 -6.42 3.60
CA SER A 47 -10.03 -6.93 4.33
C SER A 47 -11.12 -7.52 3.42
N LYS A 48 -11.14 -7.17 2.14
CA LYS A 48 -12.16 -7.56 1.15
C LYS A 48 -11.61 -8.48 0.06
N CYS A 49 -10.31 -8.78 0.07
CA CYS A 49 -9.63 -9.43 -1.05
C CYS A 49 -10.32 -10.72 -1.50
N ALA A 50 -10.66 -10.78 -2.78
CA ALA A 50 -11.32 -11.92 -3.40
C ALA A 50 -10.34 -13.03 -3.84
N THR A 51 -9.08 -12.66 -4.16
CA THR A 51 -8.12 -13.56 -4.79
C THR A 51 -6.75 -13.55 -4.10
N LEU A 52 -6.05 -14.70 -4.16
CA LEU A 52 -4.70 -14.84 -3.60
C LEU A 52 -3.66 -13.93 -4.28
N SER A 53 -3.85 -13.63 -5.58
CA SER A 53 -2.94 -12.75 -6.33
C SER A 53 -2.98 -11.32 -5.79
N MET A 54 -4.19 -10.75 -5.70
CA MET A 54 -4.40 -9.44 -5.09
C MET A 54 -3.84 -9.38 -3.67
N THR A 55 -4.14 -10.37 -2.83
CA THR A 55 -3.64 -10.41 -1.44
C THR A 55 -2.12 -10.36 -1.39
N LYS A 56 -1.42 -11.13 -2.24
CA LYS A 56 0.05 -11.11 -2.31
C LYS A 56 0.58 -9.73 -2.71
N ASN A 57 -0.01 -9.12 -3.74
CA ASN A 57 0.39 -7.79 -4.21
C ASN A 57 0.13 -6.70 -3.16
N ALA A 58 -1.01 -6.76 -2.48
CA ALA A 58 -1.37 -5.81 -1.44
C ALA A 58 -0.48 -5.93 -0.19
N VAL A 59 -0.19 -7.15 0.27
CA VAL A 59 0.74 -7.38 1.38
C VAL A 59 2.17 -6.95 1.01
N TRP A 60 2.60 -7.24 -0.22
CA TRP A 60 3.89 -6.77 -0.71
C TRP A 60 3.98 -5.24 -0.76
N CYS A 61 2.95 -4.57 -1.28
CA CYS A 61 2.85 -3.11 -1.26
C CYS A 61 2.91 -2.55 0.18
N LEU A 62 2.15 -3.15 1.12
CA LEU A 62 2.17 -2.78 2.52
C LEU A 62 3.57 -2.94 3.14
N SER A 63 4.29 -4.01 2.80
CA SER A 63 5.66 -4.21 3.27
C SER A 63 6.63 -3.12 2.79
N ASN A 64 6.42 -2.59 1.57
CA ASN A 64 7.22 -1.48 1.04
C ASN A 64 6.88 -0.15 1.75
N LEU A 65 5.61 0.08 2.07
CA LEU A 65 5.19 1.25 2.85
C LEU A 65 5.79 1.28 4.26
N CYS A 66 6.06 0.10 4.84
CA CYS A 66 6.70 -0.04 6.15
C CYS A 66 8.24 -0.21 6.06
N ARG A 67 8.85 -0.12 4.87
CA ARG A 67 10.27 -0.36 4.65
C ARG A 67 11.11 0.88 4.99
N GLY A 68 12.34 0.65 5.42
CA GLY A 68 13.39 1.66 5.57
C GLY A 68 13.74 1.90 7.03
N LYS A 69 15.04 1.93 7.34
CA LYS A 69 15.53 2.23 8.70
C LYS A 69 16.04 3.66 8.83
N ASN A 70 16.54 4.26 7.75
CA ASN A 70 17.15 5.59 7.73
C ASN A 70 16.73 6.34 6.44
N PRO A 71 15.70 7.21 6.48
CA PRO A 71 14.76 7.39 7.59
C PRO A 71 13.69 6.27 7.65
N PRO A 72 13.20 5.94 8.85
CA PRO A 72 12.00 5.12 8.98
C PRO A 72 10.77 5.87 8.48
N PRO A 73 9.68 5.18 8.08
CA PRO A 73 8.43 5.83 7.77
C PRO A 73 7.88 6.54 9.03
N ASP A 74 7.12 7.60 8.82
CA ASP A 74 6.35 8.24 9.90
C ASP A 74 5.39 7.21 10.54
N PHE A 75 5.64 6.89 11.80
CA PHE A 75 4.89 5.87 12.52
C PHE A 75 3.39 6.17 12.55
N SER A 76 2.99 7.46 12.63
CA SER A 76 1.58 7.83 12.63
C SER A 76 0.86 7.39 11.35
N LYS A 77 1.58 7.41 10.21
CA LYS A 77 1.06 7.02 8.90
C LYS A 77 1.03 5.52 8.65
N VAL A 78 1.74 4.71 9.44
CA VAL A 78 1.78 3.24 9.28
C VAL A 78 1.15 2.49 10.46
N SER A 79 0.96 3.15 11.60
CA SER A 79 0.35 2.57 12.81
C SER A 79 -1.02 1.92 12.59
N PRO A 80 -1.91 2.39 11.69
CA PRO A 80 -3.19 1.72 11.48
C PRO A 80 -3.08 0.33 10.82
N ALA A 81 -1.90 -0.06 10.32
CA ALA A 81 -1.66 -1.40 9.79
C ALA A 81 -1.27 -2.42 10.89
N LEU A 82 -1.03 -1.96 12.13
CA LEU A 82 -0.65 -2.82 13.24
C LEU A 82 -1.89 -3.19 14.08
N PRO A 83 -1.97 -4.43 14.60
CA PRO A 83 -2.97 -4.78 15.59
C PRO A 83 -2.75 -3.97 16.87
N VAL A 84 -3.85 -3.46 17.43
CA VAL A 84 -3.92 -2.89 18.79
C VAL A 84 -4.10 -3.98 19.83
#